data_AF-A0A932A6Q9-F1
#
_entry.id   AF-A0A932A6Q9-F1
#
_cell.length_a   1.000
_cell.length_b   1.000
_cell.length_c   1.000
_cell.angle_alpha   90.00
_cell.angle_beta   90.00
_cell.angle_gamma   90.00
#
_symmetry.space_group_name_H-M   'P 1'
#
loop_
_entity.id
_entity.type
_entity.pdbx_description
1 polymer ?
#
loop_
_entity_poly.entity_id
_entity_poly.type
_entity_poly.pdbx_seq_one_letter_code
_entity_poly.pdbx_strand_id
1 'polypeptide(L)'
;MYCNNCGAVNEDKANFCVNCGAKMLAATAVVNPGAIIAGTAAPPTPAQMPPAVLPSAAPAAAWPAAPDQQAVQTSGKAVASLILALSNGLFMFFCFPLAILAVVFGHISRSEIAKSAGRLKGAGMALAGLIIGYAGLSVLPLLIIAAIAIPNLLGARVSANEAAAIGSLRNITTAAVTYQAEYPDKGYPLSLEALGTATGDQPAFIDSELASGSRSGYRFIYTPIDDNGDGMVEGYLLNADPISPGTTGKRHFFSDETGVIRVETSQMANKQSPQIE
;
A
#
# COMPACT_ATOMS: atom_id res chain seq x y z
N MET A 1 -42.52 -15.90 -2.63
CA MET A 1 -43.15 -14.75 -1.91
C MET A 1 -43.29 -13.52 -2.85
N TYR A 2 -44.32 -12.67 -2.69
CA TYR A 2 -44.47 -11.44 -3.49
C TYR A 2 -43.95 -10.22 -2.73
N CYS A 3 -43.29 -9.29 -3.42
CA CYS A 3 -42.81 -8.05 -2.81
C CYS A 3 -43.96 -7.07 -2.53
N ASN A 4 -44.15 -6.66 -1.27
CA ASN A 4 -45.16 -5.64 -0.92
C ASN A 4 -44.88 -4.25 -1.54
N ASN A 5 -43.65 -4.00 -2.00
CA ASN A 5 -43.27 -2.70 -2.56
C ASN A 5 -43.40 -2.65 -4.09
N CYS A 6 -43.14 -3.76 -4.81
CA CYS A 6 -43.15 -3.77 -6.28
C CYS A 6 -43.87 -4.96 -6.93
N GLY A 7 -44.47 -5.87 -6.16
CA GLY A 7 -45.25 -7.00 -6.66
C GLY A 7 -44.46 -8.15 -7.30
N ALA A 8 -43.14 -8.04 -7.42
CA ALA A 8 -42.31 -9.08 -8.05
C ALA A 8 -42.27 -10.37 -7.23
N VAL A 9 -42.32 -11.51 -7.93
CA VAL A 9 -42.17 -12.85 -7.34
C VAL A 9 -40.70 -13.05 -6.99
N ASN A 10 -40.41 -13.42 -5.74
CA ASN A 10 -39.08 -13.76 -5.25
C ASN A 10 -39.10 -15.17 -4.66
N GLU A 11 -37.93 -15.81 -4.66
CA GLU A 11 -37.71 -17.11 -4.04
C GLU A 11 -38.07 -17.10 -2.56
N ASP A 12 -38.49 -18.24 -2.03
CA ASP A 12 -39.13 -18.35 -0.71
C ASP A 12 -38.19 -18.12 0.49
N LYS A 13 -36.93 -17.71 0.25
CA LYS A 13 -35.95 -17.32 1.29
C LYS A 13 -35.20 -16.03 0.96
N ALA A 14 -35.69 -15.23 0.01
CA ALA A 14 -35.04 -14.00 -0.37
C ALA A 14 -35.19 -12.92 0.73
N ASN A 15 -34.07 -12.55 1.37
CA ASN A 15 -34.03 -11.47 2.36
C ASN A 15 -34.27 -10.08 1.73
N PHE A 16 -34.01 -9.95 0.43
CA PHE A 16 -34.16 -8.72 -0.34
C PHE A 16 -34.82 -9.01 -1.69
N CYS A 17 -35.63 -8.07 -2.16
CA CYS A 17 -36.25 -8.16 -3.48
C CYS A 17 -35.19 -7.99 -4.58
N VAL A 18 -35.08 -8.94 -5.50
CA VAL A 18 -34.17 -8.85 -6.66
C VAL A 18 -34.47 -7.65 -7.56
N ASN A 19 -35.73 -7.21 -7.62
CA ASN A 19 -36.14 -6.14 -8.52
C ASN A 19 -35.95 -4.73 -7.92
N CYS A 20 -36.22 -4.54 -6.63
CA CYS A 20 -36.22 -3.20 -6.01
C CYS A 20 -35.30 -3.04 -4.79
N GLY A 21 -34.64 -4.09 -4.33
CA GLY A 21 -33.73 -4.07 -3.18
C GLY A 21 -34.41 -3.88 -1.81
N ALA A 22 -35.74 -3.82 -1.74
CA ALA A 22 -36.46 -3.72 -0.48
C ALA A 22 -36.28 -4.99 0.38
N LYS A 23 -36.12 -4.81 1.70
CA LYS A 23 -36.01 -5.91 2.66
C LYS A 23 -37.38 -6.60 2.83
N MET A 24 -37.44 -7.90 2.55
CA MET A 24 -38.65 -8.68 2.72
C MET A 24 -38.79 -9.04 4.21
N LEU A 25 -39.82 -8.53 4.88
CA LEU A 25 -40.11 -8.88 6.27
C LEU A 25 -40.64 -10.32 6.32
N ALA A 26 -40.00 -11.16 7.13
CA ALA A 26 -40.42 -12.54 7.33
C ALA A 26 -41.86 -12.55 7.89
N ALA A 27 -42.77 -13.20 7.17
CA ALA A 27 -44.16 -13.35 7.58
C ALA A 27 -44.22 -14.11 8.91
N THR A 28 -44.53 -13.42 10.01
CA THR A 28 -45.08 -14.08 11.19
C THR A 28 -46.47 -14.59 10.82
N ALA A 29 -46.67 -15.87 11.12
CA ALA A 29 -47.85 -16.65 10.78
C ALA A 29 -49.16 -15.98 11.25
N VAL A 30 -50.08 -15.77 10.31
CA VAL A 30 -51.51 -15.73 10.65
C VAL A 30 -51.97 -17.18 10.64
N VAL A 31 -52.24 -17.71 11.84
CA VAL A 31 -52.80 -19.04 12.06
C VAL A 31 -54.26 -19.02 11.61
N ASN A 32 -54.64 -19.91 10.70
CA ASN A 32 -56.05 -20.21 10.42
C ASN A 32 -56.37 -21.55 11.12
N PRO A 33 -57.17 -21.59 12.20
CA PRO A 33 -57.52 -22.83 12.87
C PRO A 33 -58.80 -23.40 12.24
N GLY A 34 -58.66 -24.50 11.51
CA GLY A 34 -59.76 -25.29 10.96
C GLY A 34 -59.21 -26.15 9.82
N ALA A 35 -58.74 -27.36 10.13
CA ALA A 35 -59.49 -28.60 9.88
C ALA A 35 -59.61 -28.87 8.36
N ILE A 36 -59.21 -30.01 7.77
CA ILE A 36 -59.16 -31.39 8.25
C ILE A 36 -58.37 -32.24 7.22
N ILE A 37 -57.84 -33.33 7.76
CA ILE A 37 -57.14 -34.51 7.20
C ILE A 37 -57.85 -35.26 6.06
N ALA A 38 -57.09 -36.21 5.46
CA ALA A 38 -57.43 -37.27 4.49
C ALA A 38 -57.25 -36.84 3.02
N GLY A 39 -56.54 -37.57 2.15
CA GLY A 39 -56.39 -39.02 2.07
C GLY A 39 -56.80 -39.44 0.65
N THR A 40 -55.84 -39.99 -0.08
CA THR A 40 -55.86 -40.55 -1.45
C THR A 40 -57.22 -41.02 -2.03
N ALA A 41 -57.58 -40.54 -3.22
CA ALA A 41 -58.46 -41.24 -4.17
C ALA A 41 -58.22 -40.79 -5.63
N ALA A 42 -58.27 -41.76 -6.54
CA ALA A 42 -58.01 -41.67 -7.98
C ALA A 42 -59.17 -40.99 -8.76
N PRO A 43 -58.99 -40.62 -10.05
CA PRO A 43 -59.85 -39.64 -10.74
C PRO A 43 -61.11 -40.27 -11.35
N PRO A 44 -62.26 -39.58 -11.33
CA PRO A 44 -63.39 -39.93 -12.19
C PRO A 44 -63.37 -39.15 -13.51
N THR A 45 -63.84 -39.85 -14.53
CA THR A 45 -63.99 -39.54 -15.96
C THR A 45 -64.76 -38.24 -16.25
N PRO A 46 -64.50 -37.53 -17.37
CA PRO A 46 -65.18 -36.27 -17.67
C PRO A 46 -66.63 -36.50 -18.09
N ALA A 47 -67.58 -35.92 -17.35
CA ALA A 47 -68.98 -35.81 -17.77
C ALA A 47 -69.17 -34.55 -18.62
N GLN A 48 -69.79 -34.72 -19.79
CA GLN A 48 -70.18 -33.63 -20.70
C GLN A 48 -71.12 -32.63 -20.03
N MET A 49 -70.81 -31.35 -20.15
CA MET A 49 -71.63 -30.23 -19.67
C MET A 49 -72.43 -29.63 -20.85
N PRO A 50 -73.75 -29.38 -20.71
CA PRO A 50 -74.59 -28.77 -21.75
C PRO A 50 -74.30 -27.27 -21.94
N PRO A 51 -74.69 -26.66 -23.08
CA PRO A 51 -74.26 -25.31 -23.44
C PRO A 51 -74.83 -24.25 -22.49
N ALA A 52 -73.94 -23.39 -22.00
CA ALA A 52 -74.27 -22.25 -21.15
C ALA A 52 -74.89 -21.11 -21.99
N VAL A 53 -76.04 -20.61 -21.54
CA VAL A 53 -76.69 -19.42 -22.07
C VAL A 53 -75.96 -18.20 -21.49
N LEU A 54 -75.37 -17.36 -22.35
CA LEU A 54 -74.72 -16.11 -21.97
C LEU A 54 -75.78 -15.01 -21.72
N PRO A 55 -75.79 -14.34 -20.56
CA PRO A 55 -76.59 -13.13 -20.36
C PRO A 55 -75.97 -11.91 -21.06
N SER A 56 -76.83 -10.98 -21.50
CA SER A 56 -76.52 -9.80 -22.30
C SER A 56 -75.58 -8.81 -21.60
N ALA A 57 -74.65 -8.26 -22.39
CA ALA A 57 -73.58 -7.36 -21.97
C ALA A 57 -74.07 -6.06 -21.29
N ALA A 58 -73.50 -5.77 -20.11
CA ALA A 58 -73.56 -4.46 -19.47
C ALA A 58 -72.51 -3.50 -20.09
N PRO A 59 -72.78 -2.18 -20.16
CA PRO A 59 -71.86 -1.22 -20.77
C PRO A 59 -70.55 -1.13 -19.98
N ALA A 60 -69.43 -1.21 -20.70
CA ALA A 60 -68.08 -1.17 -20.13
C ALA A 60 -67.82 0.18 -19.43
N ALA A 61 -67.59 0.14 -18.12
CA ALA A 61 -67.08 1.28 -17.37
C ALA A 61 -65.66 1.60 -17.86
N ALA A 62 -65.45 2.82 -18.34
CA ALA A 62 -64.13 3.31 -18.73
C ALA A 62 -63.22 3.35 -17.50
N TRP A 63 -62.11 2.61 -17.55
CA TRP A 63 -61.11 2.63 -16.49
C TRP A 63 -60.41 4.00 -16.49
N PRO A 64 -60.15 4.61 -15.33
CA PRO A 64 -59.37 5.84 -15.25
C PRO A 64 -57.96 5.58 -15.82
N ALA A 65 -57.50 6.46 -16.70
CA ALA A 65 -56.18 6.37 -17.31
C ALA A 65 -55.10 6.25 -16.21
N ALA A 66 -54.25 5.24 -16.34
CA ALA A 66 -53.10 5.07 -15.45
C ALA A 66 -52.22 6.33 -15.52
N PRO A 67 -51.67 6.81 -14.38
CA PRO A 67 -50.78 7.97 -14.39
C PRO A 67 -49.57 7.68 -15.27
N ASP A 68 -49.30 8.62 -16.19
CA ASP A 68 -48.24 8.56 -17.17
C ASP A 68 -46.89 8.30 -16.48
N GLN A 69 -46.36 7.08 -16.64
CA GLN A 69 -45.06 6.69 -16.08
C GLN A 69 -43.96 7.31 -16.95
N GLN A 70 -43.62 8.57 -16.69
CA GLN A 70 -42.50 9.22 -17.37
C GLN A 70 -41.22 8.43 -17.12
N ALA A 71 -40.66 7.86 -18.20
CA ALA A 71 -39.41 7.11 -18.18
C ALA A 71 -38.29 7.97 -17.58
N VAL A 72 -37.84 7.60 -16.38
CA VAL A 72 -36.79 8.32 -15.65
C VAL A 72 -35.49 8.30 -16.46
N GLN A 73 -35.07 9.44 -17.00
CA GLN A 73 -33.85 9.55 -17.82
C GLN A 73 -32.63 9.89 -16.98
N THR A 74 -31.47 9.32 -17.31
CA THR A 74 -30.18 9.64 -16.67
C THR A 74 -29.56 10.87 -17.34
N SER A 75 -29.01 11.79 -16.56
CA SER A 75 -28.41 13.02 -17.12
C SER A 75 -27.12 12.70 -17.88
N GLY A 76 -27.03 13.11 -19.15
CA GLY A 76 -25.84 12.90 -19.99
C GLY A 76 -24.55 13.50 -19.41
N LYS A 77 -24.68 14.52 -18.54
CA LYS A 77 -23.57 15.12 -17.80
C LYS A 77 -22.95 14.18 -16.75
N ALA A 78 -23.74 13.29 -16.15
CA ALA A 78 -23.23 12.29 -15.22
C ALA A 78 -22.37 11.25 -15.96
N VAL A 79 -22.81 10.81 -17.13
CA VAL A 79 -22.05 9.90 -18.01
C VAL A 79 -20.78 10.57 -18.51
N ALA A 80 -20.86 11.83 -18.95
CA ALA A 80 -19.68 12.60 -19.37
C ALA A 80 -18.65 12.75 -18.24
N SER A 81 -19.08 12.99 -16.99
CA SER A 81 -18.17 13.07 -15.84
C SER A 81 -17.48 11.75 -15.53
N LEU A 82 -18.15 10.61 -15.73
CA LEU A 82 -17.57 9.28 -15.52
C LEU A 82 -16.55 8.94 -16.60
N ILE A 83 -16.86 9.26 -17.87
CA ILE A 83 -15.95 9.04 -18.99
C ILE A 83 -14.70 9.89 -18.84
N LEU A 84 -14.84 11.17 -18.46
CA LEU A 84 -13.70 12.04 -18.19
C LEU A 84 -12.86 11.56 -17.00
N ALA A 85 -13.49 11.00 -15.95
CA ALA A 85 -12.75 10.43 -14.83
C ALA A 85 -11.94 9.19 -15.23
N LEU A 86 -12.49 8.32 -16.10
CA LEU A 86 -11.84 7.09 -16.55
C LEU A 86 -10.79 7.33 -17.65
N SER A 87 -11.02 8.28 -18.57
CA SER A 87 -10.09 8.59 -19.66
C SER A 87 -8.85 9.38 -19.20
N ASN A 88 -8.93 10.04 -18.04
CA ASN A 88 -7.83 10.83 -17.47
C ASN A 88 -6.70 9.96 -16.86
N GLY A 89 -6.91 8.65 -16.68
CA GLY A 89 -5.88 7.74 -16.20
C GLY A 89 -4.78 7.42 -17.23
N LEU A 90 -4.99 7.71 -18.51
CA LEU A 90 -4.13 7.21 -19.60
C LEU A 90 -3.31 8.31 -20.32
N PHE A 91 -3.59 9.60 -20.09
CA PHE A 91 -2.95 10.70 -20.85
C PHE A 91 -2.36 11.79 -19.93
N MET A 92 -1.11 11.59 -19.53
CA MET A 92 -0.37 12.35 -18.52
C MET A 92 -0.22 13.86 -18.81
N PHE A 93 -0.47 14.32 -20.04
CA PHE A 93 -0.27 15.70 -20.47
C PHE A 93 -1.52 16.61 -20.40
N PHE A 94 -2.73 16.04 -20.32
CA PHE A 94 -4.00 16.79 -20.25
C PHE A 94 -4.71 16.69 -18.88
N CYS A 95 -3.99 16.18 -17.87
CA CYS A 95 -4.60 15.72 -16.62
C CYS A 95 -5.22 16.83 -15.76
N PHE A 96 -4.54 17.98 -15.67
CA PHE A 96 -5.00 19.12 -14.86
C PHE A 96 -6.29 19.77 -15.36
N PRO A 97 -6.43 20.19 -16.64
CA PRO A 97 -7.66 20.81 -17.11
C PRO A 97 -8.84 19.83 -17.15
N LEU A 98 -8.61 18.55 -17.49
CA LEU A 98 -9.69 17.55 -17.55
C LEU A 98 -10.18 17.11 -16.16
N ALA A 99 -9.31 17.05 -15.15
CA ALA A 99 -9.71 16.75 -13.77
C ALA A 99 -10.58 17.86 -13.19
N ILE A 100 -10.21 19.13 -13.43
CA ILE A 100 -11.00 20.28 -13.01
C ILE A 100 -12.39 20.24 -13.68
N LEU A 101 -12.47 19.95 -14.98
CA LEU A 101 -13.73 19.80 -15.68
C LEU A 101 -14.58 18.64 -15.12
N ALA A 102 -13.98 17.50 -14.80
CA ALA A 102 -14.69 16.36 -14.21
C ALA A 102 -15.28 16.70 -12.83
N VAL A 103 -14.53 17.41 -11.98
CA VAL A 103 -15.02 17.86 -10.66
C VAL A 103 -16.15 18.88 -10.81
N VAL A 104 -16.01 19.84 -11.74
CA VAL A 104 -17.04 20.85 -12.02
C VAL A 104 -18.32 20.21 -12.55
N PHE A 105 -18.24 19.31 -13.54
CA PHE A 105 -19.40 18.59 -14.06
C PHE A 105 -20.01 17.63 -13.04
N GLY A 106 -19.19 17.03 -12.17
CA GLY A 106 -19.66 16.22 -11.06
C GLY A 106 -20.51 17.01 -10.05
N HIS A 107 -20.07 18.22 -9.69
CA HIS A 107 -20.85 19.10 -8.81
C HIS A 107 -22.13 19.62 -9.50
N ILE A 108 -22.05 20.01 -10.77
CA ILE A 108 -23.22 20.49 -11.54
C ILE A 108 -24.27 19.39 -11.67
N SER A 109 -23.87 18.17 -12.05
CA SER A 109 -24.79 17.03 -12.19
C SER A 109 -25.44 16.65 -10.86
N ARG A 110 -24.71 16.72 -9.73
CA ARG A 110 -25.27 16.49 -8.39
C ARG A 110 -26.32 17.55 -8.03
N SER A 111 -26.07 18.82 -8.34
CA SER A 111 -27.04 19.91 -8.16
C SER A 111 -28.31 19.70 -8.99
N GLU A 112 -28.16 19.33 -10.27
CA GLU A 112 -29.30 19.07 -11.16
C GLU A 112 -30.14 17.87 -10.70
N ILE A 113 -29.49 16.76 -10.29
CA ILE A 113 -30.18 15.58 -9.76
C ILE A 113 -30.93 15.94 -8.48
N ALA A 114 -30.31 16.68 -7.55
CA ALA A 114 -30.95 17.11 -6.32
C ALA A 114 -32.19 18.01 -6.56
N LYS A 115 -32.12 18.90 -7.55
CA LYS A 115 -33.23 19.80 -7.92
C LYS A 115 -34.29 19.15 -8.82
N SER A 116 -34.05 17.95 -9.33
CA SER A 116 -34.91 17.32 -10.34
C SER A 116 -36.25 16.76 -9.81
N ALA A 117 -36.48 16.77 -8.49
CA ALA A 117 -37.70 16.25 -7.86
C ALA A 117 -38.08 14.83 -8.32
N GLY A 118 -37.08 13.98 -8.59
CA GLY A 118 -37.27 12.59 -9.04
C GLY A 118 -37.19 12.38 -10.55
N ARG A 119 -37.09 13.42 -11.38
CA ARG A 119 -36.94 13.29 -12.85
C ARG A 119 -35.60 12.69 -13.30
N LEU A 120 -34.51 12.91 -12.54
CA LEU A 120 -33.17 12.46 -12.92
C LEU A 120 -32.64 11.45 -11.90
N LYS A 121 -32.17 10.30 -12.37
CA LYS A 121 -31.42 9.31 -11.58
C LYS A 121 -29.93 9.39 -11.89
N GLY A 122 -29.09 8.89 -10.97
CA GLY A 122 -27.63 8.82 -11.17
C GLY A 122 -26.77 9.45 -10.05
N ALA A 123 -27.34 9.78 -8.90
CA ALA A 123 -26.60 10.39 -7.78
C ALA A 123 -25.36 9.58 -7.36
N GLY A 124 -25.46 8.24 -7.37
CA GLY A 124 -24.32 7.36 -7.06
C GLY A 124 -23.20 7.43 -8.10
N MET A 125 -23.54 7.55 -9.40
CA MET A 125 -22.55 7.71 -10.48
C MET A 125 -21.85 9.07 -10.39
N ALA A 126 -22.60 10.15 -10.09
CA ALA A 126 -22.03 11.47 -9.86
C ALA A 126 -21.10 11.51 -8.64
N LEU A 127 -21.48 10.82 -7.55
CA LEU A 127 -20.62 10.67 -6.36
C LEU A 127 -19.34 9.89 -6.68
N ALA A 128 -19.46 8.74 -7.38
CA ALA A 128 -18.32 7.93 -7.77
C ALA A 128 -17.33 8.71 -8.64
N GLY A 129 -17.83 9.47 -9.63
CA GLY A 129 -17.00 10.35 -10.47
C GLY A 129 -16.28 11.42 -9.65
N LEU A 130 -16.94 12.01 -8.64
CA LEU A 130 -16.33 12.98 -7.74
C LEU A 130 -15.20 12.35 -6.90
N ILE A 131 -15.44 11.18 -6.31
CA ILE A 131 -14.46 10.47 -5.46
C ILE A 131 -13.24 10.08 -6.29
N ILE A 132 -13.44 9.48 -7.48
CA ILE A 132 -12.34 9.10 -8.37
C ILE A 132 -11.57 10.34 -8.83
N GLY A 133 -12.27 11.45 -9.15
CA GLY A 133 -11.65 12.71 -9.53
C GLY A 133 -10.74 13.30 -8.44
N TYR A 134 -11.22 13.36 -7.19
CA TYR A 134 -10.42 13.83 -6.07
C TYR A 134 -9.27 12.86 -5.71
N ALA A 135 -9.53 11.55 -5.73
CA ALA A 135 -8.50 10.55 -5.50
C ALA A 135 -7.36 10.68 -6.54
N GLY A 136 -7.70 10.79 -7.83
CA GLY A 136 -6.74 11.04 -8.90
C GLY A 136 -5.94 12.34 -8.72
N LEU A 137 -6.62 13.43 -8.31
CA LEU A 137 -5.96 14.72 -8.07
C LEU A 137 -4.99 14.69 -6.87
N SER A 138 -5.29 13.90 -5.84
CA SER A 138 -4.45 13.77 -4.63
C SER A 138 -3.27 12.83 -4.78
N VAL A 139 -3.42 11.73 -5.53
CA VAL A 139 -2.38 10.71 -5.70
C VAL A 139 -1.25 11.20 -6.60
N LEU A 140 -1.58 11.99 -7.63
CA LEU A 140 -0.60 12.49 -8.60
C LEU A 140 0.55 13.31 -7.96
N PRO A 141 0.31 14.37 -7.15
CA PRO A 141 1.39 15.11 -6.50
C PRO A 141 2.18 14.26 -5.50
N LEU A 142 1.54 13.31 -4.81
CA LEU A 142 2.23 12.38 -3.92
C LEU A 142 3.25 11.51 -4.68
N LEU A 143 2.87 10.99 -5.85
CA LEU A 143 3.78 10.22 -6.70
C LEU A 143 4.92 11.06 -7.25
N ILE A 144 4.68 12.34 -7.61
CA ILE A 144 5.74 13.25 -8.06
C ILE A 144 6.75 13.51 -6.93
N ILE A 145 6.27 13.83 -5.72
CA ILE A 145 7.14 14.04 -4.56
C ILE A 145 7.93 12.77 -4.25
N ALA A 146 7.28 11.61 -4.24
CA ALA A 146 7.94 10.32 -4.02
C ALA A 146 9.00 10.03 -5.10
N ALA A 147 8.69 10.28 -6.37
CA ALA A 147 9.61 10.05 -7.49
C ALA A 147 10.89 10.90 -7.40
N ILE A 148 10.80 12.12 -6.85
CA ILE A 148 11.98 12.99 -6.63
C ILE A 148 12.68 12.64 -5.31
N ALA A 149 11.93 12.32 -4.26
CA ALA A 149 12.47 12.06 -2.93
C ALA A 149 13.20 10.71 -2.85
N ILE A 150 12.66 9.64 -3.43
CA ILE A 150 13.24 8.28 -3.39
C ILE A 150 14.69 8.21 -3.91
N PRO A 151 15.04 8.74 -5.10
CA PRO A 151 16.43 8.69 -5.58
C PRO A 151 17.37 9.46 -4.66
N ASN A 152 16.92 10.58 -4.09
CA ASN A 152 17.72 11.37 -3.15
C ASN A 152 17.91 10.66 -1.80
N LEU A 153 16.90 9.92 -1.32
CA LEU A 153 16.97 9.13 -0.09
C LEU A 153 18.02 8.01 -0.19
N LEU A 154 18.14 7.36 -1.35
CA LEU A 154 19.16 6.33 -1.60
C LEU A 154 20.58 6.92 -1.55
N GLY A 155 20.79 8.07 -2.20
CA GLY A 155 22.07 8.78 -2.16
C GLY A 155 22.44 9.25 -0.75
N ALA A 156 21.47 9.79 -0.01
CA ALA A 156 21.65 10.22 1.38
C ALA A 156 22.01 9.05 2.31
N ARG A 157 21.46 7.86 2.06
CA ARG A 157 21.83 6.66 2.83
C ARG A 157 23.27 6.24 2.56
N VAL A 158 23.72 6.27 1.30
CA VAL A 158 25.10 5.95 0.92
C VAL A 158 26.09 6.91 1.58
N SER A 159 25.83 8.21 1.55
CA SER A 159 26.71 9.19 2.20
C SER A 159 26.72 9.05 3.73
N ALA A 160 25.57 8.74 4.34
CA ALA A 160 25.48 8.46 5.78
C ALA A 160 26.27 7.21 6.18
N ASN A 161 26.19 6.13 5.39
CA ASN A 161 26.97 4.92 5.61
C ASN A 161 28.48 5.19 5.51
N GLU A 162 28.92 5.94 4.50
CA GLU A 162 30.33 6.34 4.32
C GLU A 162 30.83 7.18 5.51
N ALA A 163 30.03 8.12 5.99
CA ALA A 163 30.37 8.93 7.17
C ALA A 163 30.46 8.06 8.44
N ALA A 164 29.52 7.12 8.62
CA ALA A 164 29.54 6.17 9.73
C ALA A 164 30.75 5.23 9.67
N ALA A 165 31.20 4.85 8.47
CA ALA A 165 32.41 4.06 8.28
C ALA A 165 33.66 4.82 8.72
N ILE A 166 33.80 6.08 8.32
CA ILE A 166 34.90 6.96 8.77
C ILE A 166 34.90 7.12 10.30
N GLY A 167 33.73 7.34 10.90
CA GLY A 167 33.60 7.42 12.36
C GLY A 167 34.01 6.12 13.05
N SER A 168 33.59 4.98 12.49
CA SER A 168 33.94 3.66 13.01
C SER A 168 35.45 3.38 12.91
N LEU A 169 36.11 3.76 11.81
CA LEU A 169 37.57 3.69 11.69
C LEU A 169 38.27 4.49 12.79
N ARG A 170 37.85 5.73 13.04
CA ARG A 170 38.43 6.57 14.10
C ARG A 170 38.23 5.95 15.48
N ASN A 171 37.07 5.36 15.73
CA ASN A 171 36.79 4.67 16.98
C ASN A 171 37.70 3.45 17.16
N ILE A 172 37.90 2.63 16.12
CA ILE A 172 38.81 1.47 16.17
C ILE A 172 40.25 1.93 16.38
N THR A 173 40.73 2.95 15.66
CA THR A 173 42.10 3.47 15.84
C THR A 173 42.32 4.00 17.25
N THR A 174 41.36 4.76 17.79
CA THR A 174 41.43 5.27 19.18
C THR A 174 41.45 4.12 20.19
N ALA A 175 40.62 3.11 19.98
CA ALA A 175 40.58 1.91 20.82
C ALA A 175 41.88 1.09 20.73
N ALA A 176 42.47 0.95 19.54
CA ALA A 176 43.72 0.24 19.33
C ALA A 176 44.89 0.93 20.05
N VAL A 177 44.97 2.27 19.99
CA VAL A 177 45.98 3.05 20.73
C VAL A 177 45.76 2.95 22.24
N THR A 178 44.50 2.98 22.70
CA THR A 178 44.18 2.82 24.13
C THR A 178 44.56 1.42 24.63
N TYR A 179 44.29 0.39 23.82
CA TYR A 179 44.69 -0.98 24.12
C TYR A 179 46.21 -1.11 24.23
N GLN A 180 46.96 -0.52 23.29
CA GLN A 180 48.44 -0.52 23.34
C GLN A 180 48.97 0.15 24.61
N ALA A 181 48.34 1.25 25.06
CA ALA A 181 48.74 1.94 26.28
C ALA A 181 48.48 1.11 27.54
N GLU A 182 47.41 0.30 27.56
CA GLU A 182 47.06 -0.59 28.68
C GLU A 182 47.91 -1.88 28.68
N TYR A 183 48.32 -2.35 27.51
CA TYR A 183 49.11 -3.57 27.34
C TYR A 183 50.44 -3.33 26.57
N PRO A 184 51.40 -2.58 27.14
CA PRO A 184 52.66 -2.25 26.46
C PRO A 184 53.46 -3.48 26.01
N ASP A 185 53.40 -4.58 26.78
CA ASP A 185 54.12 -5.83 26.48
C ASP A 185 53.50 -6.65 25.33
N LYS A 186 52.28 -6.31 24.90
CA LYS A 186 51.57 -7.01 23.80
C LYS A 186 51.44 -6.17 22.54
N GLY A 187 51.60 -4.85 22.65
CA GLY A 187 51.39 -3.92 21.53
C GLY A 187 49.91 -3.77 21.18
N TYR A 188 49.60 -3.71 19.88
CA TYR A 188 48.25 -3.57 19.35
C TYR A 188 47.42 -4.88 19.49
N PRO A 189 46.07 -4.82 19.38
CA PRO A 189 45.24 -6.02 19.49
C PRO A 189 45.47 -6.99 18.31
N LEU A 190 45.33 -8.30 18.56
CA LEU A 190 45.47 -9.34 17.51
C LEU A 190 44.27 -9.41 16.56
N SER A 191 43.13 -8.84 16.94
CA SER A 191 41.90 -8.87 16.16
C SER A 191 40.95 -7.76 16.57
N LEU A 192 40.00 -7.46 15.70
CA LEU A 192 38.93 -6.52 16.02
C LEU A 192 38.03 -7.02 17.16
N GLU A 193 37.87 -8.34 17.28
CA GLU A 193 37.10 -8.96 18.35
C GLU A 193 37.74 -8.72 19.73
N ALA A 194 39.08 -8.74 19.82
CA ALA A 194 39.79 -8.47 21.06
C ALA A 194 39.51 -7.06 21.63
N LEU A 195 39.20 -6.08 20.77
CA LEU A 195 38.78 -4.75 21.22
C LEU A 195 37.34 -4.72 21.76
N GLY A 196 36.48 -5.65 21.33
CA GLY A 196 35.09 -5.78 21.79
C GLY A 196 34.91 -6.68 23.00
N THR A 197 35.92 -7.44 23.39
CA THR A 197 35.87 -8.31 24.57
C THR A 197 36.29 -7.56 25.83
N ALA A 198 35.36 -7.41 26.78
CA ALA A 198 35.72 -7.01 28.13
C ALA A 198 36.58 -8.12 28.77
N THR A 199 37.75 -7.77 29.27
CA THR A 199 38.70 -8.71 29.88
C THR A 199 38.92 -8.36 31.34
N GLY A 200 38.49 -9.25 32.23
CA GLY A 200 38.55 -9.01 33.68
C GLY A 200 37.76 -7.76 34.07
N ASP A 201 38.44 -6.81 34.71
CA ASP A 201 37.86 -5.55 35.18
C ASP A 201 37.83 -4.45 34.10
N GLN A 202 38.47 -4.65 32.94
CA GLN A 202 38.50 -3.65 31.88
C GLN A 202 37.25 -3.79 30.97
N PRO A 203 36.51 -2.68 30.74
CA PRO A 203 35.40 -2.70 29.80
C PRO A 203 35.89 -2.90 28.36
N ALA A 204 34.99 -3.33 27.47
CA ALA A 204 35.29 -3.39 26.04
C ALA A 204 35.62 -1.98 25.51
N PHE A 205 36.65 -1.88 24.67
CA PHE A 205 37.09 -0.61 24.08
C PHE A 205 36.17 -0.13 22.95
N ILE A 206 35.50 -1.07 22.28
CA ILE A 206 34.46 -0.80 21.28
C ILE A 206 33.22 -1.64 21.55
N ASP A 207 32.09 -1.24 20.99
CA ASP A 207 30.85 -2.00 21.08
C ASP A 207 30.91 -3.31 20.25
N SER A 208 30.05 -4.27 20.62
CA SER A 208 30.03 -5.60 20.01
C SER A 208 29.63 -5.60 18.53
N GLU A 209 28.84 -4.61 18.07
CA GLU A 209 28.48 -4.50 16.66
C GLU A 209 29.71 -4.14 15.84
N LEU A 210 30.48 -3.14 16.27
CA LEU A 210 31.72 -2.79 15.59
C LEU A 210 32.78 -3.89 15.69
N ALA A 211 32.88 -4.56 16.84
CA ALA A 211 33.78 -5.70 17.05
C ALA A 211 33.48 -6.88 16.12
N SER A 212 32.23 -7.03 15.65
CA SER A 212 31.83 -8.08 14.70
C SER A 212 32.43 -7.91 13.31
N GLY A 213 33.04 -6.75 13.01
CA GLY A 213 33.62 -6.46 11.70
C GLY A 213 32.61 -6.00 10.65
N SER A 214 31.39 -5.63 11.06
CA SER A 214 30.43 -5.01 10.14
C SER A 214 29.56 -3.96 10.82
N ARG A 215 29.43 -2.79 10.18
CA ARG A 215 28.56 -1.71 10.65
C ARG A 215 28.11 -0.83 9.50
N SER A 216 26.84 -0.40 9.53
CA SER A 216 26.31 0.59 8.56
C SER A 216 26.56 0.25 7.09
N GLY A 217 26.48 -1.04 6.72
CA GLY A 217 26.70 -1.48 5.33
C GLY A 217 28.16 -1.54 4.88
N TYR A 218 29.10 -1.38 5.83
CA TYR A 218 30.53 -1.54 5.65
C TYR A 218 31.04 -2.77 6.42
N ARG A 219 32.10 -3.38 5.89
CA ARG A 219 32.87 -4.45 6.51
C ARG A 219 34.22 -3.88 6.94
N PHE A 220 34.60 -4.15 8.17
CA PHE A 220 35.88 -3.77 8.74
C PHE A 220 36.79 -5.00 8.79
N ILE A 221 37.95 -4.90 8.15
CA ILE A 221 38.97 -5.95 8.14
C ILE A 221 40.16 -5.40 8.89
N TYR A 222 40.47 -6.02 10.02
CA TYR A 222 41.63 -5.70 10.85
C TYR A 222 42.68 -6.79 10.68
N THR A 223 43.89 -6.40 10.32
CA THR A 223 45.03 -7.31 10.16
C THR A 223 46.16 -6.83 11.06
N PRO A 224 46.52 -7.57 12.12
CA PRO A 224 47.68 -7.23 12.94
C PRO A 224 48.97 -7.40 12.14
N ILE A 225 49.98 -6.61 12.47
CA ILE A 225 51.35 -6.75 11.97
C ILE A 225 52.23 -7.13 13.15
N ASP A 226 52.80 -8.33 13.08
CA ASP A 226 53.80 -8.90 13.99
C ASP A 226 54.97 -9.34 13.11
N ASP A 227 55.81 -8.38 12.71
CA ASP A 227 56.90 -8.61 11.77
C ASP A 227 58.02 -9.45 12.39
N ASN A 228 58.16 -9.40 13.72
CA ASN A 228 59.19 -10.12 14.46
C ASN A 228 58.76 -11.54 14.89
N GLY A 229 57.46 -11.84 14.87
CA GLY A 229 56.89 -13.13 15.26
C GLY A 229 57.05 -13.45 16.75
N ASP A 230 57.27 -12.44 17.58
CA ASP A 230 57.48 -12.58 19.03
C ASP A 230 56.17 -12.48 19.82
N GLY A 231 55.05 -12.27 19.12
CA GLY A 231 53.72 -12.11 19.70
C GLY A 231 53.41 -10.68 20.13
N MET A 232 54.31 -9.72 19.88
CA MET A 232 54.07 -8.29 20.06
C MET A 232 53.59 -7.70 18.74
N VAL A 233 52.37 -7.18 18.72
CA VAL A 233 51.82 -6.56 17.49
C VAL A 233 52.34 -5.12 17.38
N GLU A 234 53.25 -4.85 16.44
CA GLU A 234 53.86 -3.51 16.30
C GLU A 234 52.96 -2.51 15.57
N GLY A 235 52.04 -3.00 14.74
CA GLY A 235 51.13 -2.17 13.96
C GLY A 235 49.92 -2.92 13.44
N TYR A 236 49.10 -2.26 12.64
CA TYR A 236 47.92 -2.91 12.07
C TYR A 236 47.48 -2.26 10.76
N LEU A 237 46.79 -3.05 9.94
CA LEU A 237 46.07 -2.58 8.78
C LEU A 237 44.57 -2.64 9.07
N LEU A 238 43.86 -1.54 8.82
CA LEU A 238 42.43 -1.47 8.99
C LEU A 238 41.77 -0.99 7.70
N ASN A 239 41.01 -1.87 7.09
CA ASN A 239 40.22 -1.60 5.90
C ASN A 239 38.74 -1.48 6.25
N ALA A 240 38.04 -0.52 5.64
CA ALA A 240 36.59 -0.45 5.66
C ALA A 240 36.05 -0.43 4.23
N ASP A 241 35.41 -1.53 3.82
CA ASP A 241 34.92 -1.75 2.47
C ASP A 241 33.40 -1.88 2.44
N PRO A 242 32.71 -1.33 1.43
CA PRO A 242 31.26 -1.49 1.31
C PRO A 242 30.90 -2.96 1.08
N ILE A 243 29.95 -3.48 1.86
CA ILE A 243 29.46 -4.87 1.72
C ILE A 243 28.87 -5.13 0.33
N SER A 244 28.18 -4.14 -0.23
CA SER A 244 27.66 -4.15 -1.60
C SER A 244 28.06 -2.86 -2.31
N PRO A 245 29.18 -2.85 -3.05
CA PRO A 245 29.64 -1.68 -3.78
C PRO A 245 28.54 -1.08 -4.67
N GLY A 246 28.38 0.24 -4.60
CA GLY A 246 27.35 0.98 -5.33
C GLY A 246 25.97 1.05 -4.64
N THR A 247 25.72 0.22 -3.62
CA THR A 247 24.45 0.25 -2.85
C THR A 247 24.65 0.64 -1.39
N THR A 248 25.62 0.05 -0.70
CA THR A 248 25.90 0.41 0.71
C THR A 248 26.95 1.50 0.84
N GLY A 249 27.81 1.64 -0.16
CA GLY A 249 28.91 2.60 -0.21
C GLY A 249 29.60 2.56 -1.58
N LYS A 250 30.31 3.62 -1.95
CA LYS A 250 31.13 3.65 -3.17
C LYS A 250 32.62 3.73 -2.88
N ARG A 251 32.98 4.34 -1.74
CA ARG A 251 34.36 4.54 -1.32
C ARG A 251 34.82 3.41 -0.41
N HIS A 252 36.07 3.02 -0.60
CA HIS A 252 36.86 2.13 0.23
C HIS A 252 37.77 2.98 1.11
N PHE A 253 37.90 2.62 2.37
CA PHE A 253 38.70 3.38 3.32
C PHE A 253 39.78 2.49 3.95
N PHE A 254 40.89 3.14 4.31
CA PHE A 254 42.03 2.50 4.94
C PHE A 254 42.58 3.37 6.06
N SER A 255 43.01 2.76 7.14
CA SER A 255 43.79 3.41 8.19
C SER A 255 44.77 2.41 8.79
N ASP A 256 45.79 2.91 9.45
CA ASP A 256 46.83 2.14 10.14
C ASP A 256 47.17 2.82 11.47
N GLU A 257 48.27 2.41 12.11
CA GLU A 257 48.76 2.96 13.37
C GLU A 257 49.01 4.48 13.35
N THR A 258 49.15 5.08 12.16
CA THR A 258 49.34 6.54 12.03
C THR A 258 48.05 7.34 12.28
N GLY A 259 46.89 6.67 12.24
CA GLY A 259 45.58 7.30 12.34
C GLY A 259 45.15 8.11 11.11
N VAL A 260 45.96 8.15 10.06
CA VAL A 260 45.60 8.78 8.79
C VAL A 260 44.56 7.92 8.08
N ILE A 261 43.47 8.54 7.63
CA ILE A 261 42.42 7.88 6.84
C ILE A 261 42.68 8.13 5.37
N ARG A 262 42.78 7.06 4.61
CA ARG A 262 42.99 7.05 3.17
C ARG A 262 41.75 6.52 2.46
N VAL A 263 41.56 6.94 1.22
CA VAL A 263 40.34 6.65 0.47
C VAL A 263 40.63 6.28 -0.98
N GLU A 264 39.89 5.31 -1.49
CA GLU A 264 39.91 4.86 -2.89
C GLU A 264 38.49 4.53 -3.36
N THR A 265 38.24 4.53 -4.66
CA THR A 265 36.91 4.24 -5.25
C THR A 265 36.91 3.04 -6.18
N SER A 266 38.06 2.70 -6.73
CA SER A 266 38.19 1.64 -7.73
C SER A 266 38.60 0.29 -7.16
N GLN A 267 39.34 0.32 -6.05
CA GLN A 267 39.92 -0.86 -5.39
C GLN A 267 39.91 -0.64 -3.87
N MET A 268 40.28 -1.68 -3.13
CA MET A 268 40.50 -1.55 -1.68
C MET A 268 41.58 -0.52 -1.42
N ALA A 269 41.30 0.42 -0.51
CA ALA A 269 42.28 1.42 -0.12
C ALA A 269 43.46 0.78 0.62
N ASN A 270 44.64 1.36 0.48
CA ASN A 270 45.87 0.88 1.10
C ASN A 270 46.77 2.05 1.56
N LYS A 271 47.96 1.74 2.10
CA LYS A 271 48.92 2.76 2.58
C LYS A 271 49.34 3.78 1.51
N GLN A 272 49.21 3.46 0.22
CA GLN A 272 49.55 4.35 -0.89
C GLN A 272 48.36 5.18 -1.38
N SER A 273 47.12 4.85 -0.97
CA SER A 273 45.92 5.58 -1.38
C SER A 273 45.95 7.03 -0.87
N PRO A 274 45.33 7.99 -1.59
CA PRO A 274 45.25 9.37 -1.15
C PRO A 274 44.59 9.52 0.23
N GLN A 275 45.06 10.50 1.02
CA GLN A 275 44.42 10.86 2.28
C GLN A 275 43.07 11.54 2.01
N ILE A 276 42.09 11.28 2.88
CA ILE A 276 40.83 12.03 2.87
C ILE A 276 41.09 13.43 3.45
N GLU A 277 40.86 14.46 2.63
CA GLU A 277 40.89 15.87 3.06
C GLU A 277 39.71 16.25 3.96
#